data_AF-A0A6J4S992-F1
#
_entry.id   AF-A0A6J4S992-F1
#
_cell.length_a   1.000
_cell.length_b   1.000
_cell.length_c   1.000
_cell.angle_alpha   90.00
_cell.angle_beta   90.00
_cell.angle_gamma   90.00
#
_symmetry.space_group_name_H-M   'P 1'
#
loop_
_entity.id
_entity.type
_entity.pdbx_description
1 polymer ?
#
loop_
_entity_poly.entity_id
_entity_poly.type
_entity_poly.pdbx_seq_one_letter_code
_entity_poly.pdbx_strand_id
1 'polypeptide(L)'
;MHELTTNALKYGSFSNDGGTVDVRWEVLDDRLNLRWAERGGPAVEAPSRRGFGSRMIERGLAAELGGTVHIDFQPDGIVCTVDAPFPEAA
;
A
#
# COMPACT_ATOMS: atom_id res chain seq x y z
N MET A 1 6.74 -4.90 -1.23
CA MET A 1 6.58 -3.63 -1.99
C MET A 1 6.36 -3.80 -3.49
N HIS A 2 7.00 -4.77 -4.16
CA HIS A 2 6.86 -4.98 -5.61
C HIS A 2 5.41 -5.10 -6.12
N GLU A 3 4.53 -5.70 -5.33
CA GLU A 3 3.11 -5.82 -5.67
C GLU A 3 2.38 -4.46 -5.71
N LEU A 4 2.66 -3.54 -4.77
CA LEU A 4 2.05 -2.20 -4.76
C LEU A 4 2.49 -1.41 -6.00
N THR A 5 3.78 -1.46 -6.34
CA THR A 5 4.30 -0.82 -7.56
C THR A 5 3.67 -1.40 -8.82
N THR A 6 3.49 -2.73 -8.88
CA THR A 6 2.87 -3.39 -10.04
C THR A 6 1.41 -2.99 -10.19
N ASN A 7 0.68 -2.82 -9.09
CA ASN A 7 -0.70 -2.34 -9.13
C ASN A 7 -0.79 -0.86 -9.50
N ALA A 8 0.12 -0.02 -9.00
CA ALA A 8 0.21 1.39 -9.39
C ALA A 8 0.39 1.54 -10.91
N LEU A 9 1.25 0.70 -11.53
CA LEU A 9 1.47 0.69 -12.97
C LEU A 9 0.25 0.21 -13.77
N LYS A 10 -0.41 -0.85 -13.30
CA LYS A 10 -1.53 -1.46 -14.04
C LYS A 10 -2.84 -0.70 -13.90
N TYR A 11 -3.10 -0.16 -12.72
CA TYR A 11 -4.43 0.30 -12.31
C TYR A 11 -4.43 1.64 -11.57
N GLY A 12 -3.27 2.12 -11.11
CA GLY A 12 -3.18 3.24 -10.17
C GLY A 12 -2.47 4.46 -10.73
N SER A 13 -1.77 5.16 -9.84
CA SER A 13 -1.09 6.43 -10.14
C SER A 13 -0.07 6.37 -11.27
N PHE A 14 0.62 5.26 -11.47
CA PHE A 14 1.62 5.12 -12.54
C PHE A 14 1.03 4.62 -13.88
N SER A 15 -0.29 4.44 -13.96
CA SER A 15 -0.95 4.06 -15.23
C SER A 15 -1.15 5.25 -16.19
N ASN A 16 -0.86 6.48 -15.74
CA ASN A 16 -0.93 7.69 -16.53
C ASN A 16 0.29 8.61 -16.24
N ASP A 17 0.41 9.71 -16.99
CA ASP A 17 1.56 10.62 -16.89
C ASP A 17 1.47 11.63 -15.74
N GLY A 18 0.36 11.68 -15.01
CA GLY A 18 0.07 12.71 -14.00
C GLY A 18 0.01 12.21 -12.56
N GLY A 19 0.05 10.89 -12.34
CA GLY A 19 -0.05 10.33 -11.01
C GLY A 19 1.28 10.27 -10.25
N THR A 20 1.16 10.21 -8.93
CA THR A 20 2.29 10.24 -8.01
C THR A 20 2.09 9.24 -6.89
N VAL A 21 3.20 8.75 -6.34
CA VAL A 21 3.22 7.94 -5.11
C VAL A 21 4.04 8.66 -4.04
N ASP A 22 3.44 8.91 -2.88
CA ASP A 22 4.10 9.38 -1.66
C ASP A 22 4.35 8.18 -0.74
N VAL A 23 5.62 7.90 -0.46
CA VAL A 23 6.04 6.85 0.46
C VAL A 23 6.69 7.49 1.66
N ARG A 24 6.11 7.28 2.84
CA ARG A 24 6.64 7.75 4.12
C ARG A 24 6.78 6.58 5.05
N TRP A 25 7.80 6.60 5.89
CA TRP A 25 7.89 5.66 6.98
C TRP A 25 8.57 6.29 8.19
N GLU A 26 8.26 5.75 9.34
CA GLU A 26 8.94 6.03 10.59
C GLU A 26 9.14 4.73 11.36
N VAL A 27 10.17 4.72 12.21
CA VAL A 27 10.42 3.64 13.15
C VAL A 27 10.22 4.21 14.55
N LEU A 28 9.26 3.63 15.29
CA LEU A 28 8.92 4.00 16.66
C LEU A 28 8.81 2.73 17.49
N ASP A 29 9.50 2.65 18.61
CA ASP A 29 9.44 1.51 19.56
C ASP A 29 9.57 0.14 18.87
N ASP A 30 10.60 -0.05 18.03
CA ASP A 30 10.84 -1.28 17.24
C ASP A 30 9.69 -1.67 16.31
N ARG A 31 8.91 -0.68 15.85
CA ARG A 31 7.87 -0.85 14.84
C ARG A 31 8.10 0.06 13.65
N LEU A 32 8.02 -0.52 12.46
CA LEU A 32 7.93 0.20 11.19
C LEU A 32 6.49 0.59 10.94
N ASN A 33 6.24 1.90 10.90
CA ASN A 33 5.01 2.48 10.38
C ASN A 33 5.29 2.99 8.97
N LEU A 34 4.82 2.29 7.94
CA LEU A 34 4.97 2.70 6.54
C LEU A 34 3.63 3.10 5.94
N ARG A 35 3.63 4.18 5.18
CA ARG A 35 2.49 4.68 4.44
C ARG A 35 2.88 4.86 2.96
N TRP A 36 2.13 4.21 2.10
CA TRP A 36 2.14 4.39 0.64
C TRP A 36 0.83 5.05 0.23
N ALA A 37 0.89 6.19 -0.46
CA ALA A 37 -0.29 6.87 -0.96
C ALA A 37 -0.16 7.24 -2.43
N GLU A 38 -1.13 6.80 -3.20
CA GLU A 38 -1.26 7.11 -4.61
C GLU A 38 -2.19 8.28 -4.81
N ARG A 39 -1.86 9.16 -5.77
CA ARG A 39 -2.69 10.29 -6.17
C ARG A 39 -2.60 10.50 -7.68
N GLY A 40 -3.61 11.15 -8.26
CA GLY A 40 -3.59 11.56 -9.67
C GLY A 40 -3.71 10.40 -10.67
N GLY A 41 -3.98 9.18 -10.17
CA GLY A 41 -4.32 8.03 -11.02
C GLY A 41 -5.75 8.11 -11.55
N PRO A 42 -6.18 7.10 -12.32
CA PRO A 42 -7.59 6.90 -12.63
C PRO A 42 -8.44 6.84 -11.36
N ALA A 43 -9.71 7.25 -11.45
CA ALA A 43 -10.62 7.19 -10.31
C ALA A 43 -10.71 5.77 -9.77
N VAL A 44 -10.43 5.61 -8.48
CA VAL A 44 -10.46 4.31 -7.81
C VAL A 44 -11.85 4.11 -7.21
N GLU A 45 -12.53 3.07 -7.65
CA GLU A 45 -13.77 2.62 -7.01
C GLU A 45 -13.44 1.56 -5.96
N ALA A 46 -13.92 1.78 -4.73
CA ALA A 46 -13.82 0.76 -3.70
C ALA A 46 -14.56 -0.50 -4.16
N PRO A 47 -13.90 -1.66 -4.21
CA PRO A 47 -14.53 -2.86 -4.73
C PRO A 47 -15.71 -3.26 -3.83
N SER A 48 -16.90 -3.44 -4.42
CA SER A 48 -18.14 -3.83 -3.72
C SER A 48 -18.00 -5.15 -2.93
N ARG A 49 -17.00 -5.96 -3.29
CA ARG A 49 -16.51 -7.09 -2.51
C ARG A 49 -14.98 -6.98 -2.48
N ARG A 50 -14.37 -6.92 -1.28
CA ARG A 50 -12.91 -7.08 -1.12
C ARG A 50 -12.49 -8.41 -1.78
N GLY A 51 -12.04 -8.33 -3.02
CA GLY A 51 -11.77 -9.47 -3.88
C GLY A 51 -10.48 -10.19 -3.50
N PHE A 52 -10.09 -11.14 -4.35
CA PHE A 52 -8.89 -11.95 -4.15
C PHE A 52 -7.61 -11.10 -4.18
N GLY A 53 -7.52 -10.12 -5.09
CA GLY A 53 -6.33 -9.27 -5.26
C GLY A 53 -6.04 -8.36 -4.06
N SER A 54 -7.02 -7.58 -3.59
CA SER A 54 -6.82 -6.68 -2.44
C SER A 54 -6.49 -7.45 -1.15
N ARG A 55 -7.11 -8.63 -0.95
CA ARG A 55 -6.80 -9.51 0.17
C ARG A 55 -5.42 -10.17 0.04
N MET A 56 -4.95 -10.45 -1.17
CA MET A 56 -3.63 -11.03 -1.39
C MET A 56 -2.53 -10.02 -1.12
N ILE A 57 -2.72 -8.75 -1.50
CA ILE A 57 -1.77 -7.67 -1.18
C ILE A 57 -1.73 -7.45 0.33
N GLU A 58 -2.89 -7.30 1.00
CA GLU A 58 -2.95 -7.13 2.46
C GLU A 58 -2.29 -8.33 3.16
N ARG A 59 -2.65 -9.57 2.82
CA ARG A 59 -2.11 -10.78 3.48
C ARG A 59 -0.67 -11.08 3.13
N GLY A 60 -0.28 -10.88 1.88
CA GLY A 60 1.08 -11.14 1.41
C GLY A 60 2.06 -10.16 2.05
N LEU A 61 1.73 -8.87 2.02
CA LEU A 61 2.57 -7.84 2.62
C LEU A 61 2.58 -7.94 4.15
N ALA A 62 1.45 -8.27 4.79
CA ALA A 62 1.39 -8.57 6.22
C ALA A 62 2.24 -9.80 6.60
N ALA A 63 2.22 -10.86 5.79
CA ALA A 63 3.00 -12.07 6.02
C ALA A 63 4.51 -11.84 5.82
N GLU A 64 4.91 -11.12 4.77
CA GLU A 64 6.31 -10.76 4.51
C GLU A 64 6.91 -9.95 5.66
N LEU A 65 6.12 -9.02 6.22
CA LEU A 65 6.60 -8.08 7.24
C LEU A 65 6.27 -8.53 8.68
N GLY A 66 5.56 -9.64 8.86
CA GLY A 66 5.12 -10.10 10.18
C GLY A 66 4.21 -9.10 10.91
N GLY A 67 3.43 -8.32 10.16
CA GLY A 67 2.71 -7.16 10.67
C GLY A 67 1.25 -7.08 10.23
N THR A 68 0.66 -5.91 10.41
CA THR A 68 -0.67 -5.57 9.90
C THR A 68 -0.57 -4.65 8.69
N VAL A 69 -1.48 -4.85 7.74
CA VAL A 69 -1.57 -4.04 6.52
C VAL A 69 -3.02 -3.67 6.30
N HIS A 70 -3.25 -2.40 6.02
CA HIS A 70 -4.57 -1.87 5.71
C HIS A 70 -4.52 -1.09 4.40
N ILE A 71 -5.47 -1.37 3.51
CA ILE A 71 -5.65 -0.62 2.26
C ILE A 71 -6.99 0.11 2.30
N ASP A 72 -6.92 1.42 2.15
CA ASP A 72 -8.04 2.32 1.92
C ASP A 72 -8.11 2.71 0.44
N PHE A 73 -9.30 2.59 -0.14
CA PHE A 73 -9.57 2.92 -1.54
C PHE A 73 -10.29 4.27 -1.57
N GLN A 74 -9.56 5.32 -1.93
CA GLN A 74 -10.07 6.68 -2.01
C GLN A 74 -10.32 7.03 -3.49
N PRO A 75 -11.27 7.92 -3.82
CA PRO A 75 -11.54 8.26 -5.21
C PRO A 75 -10.32 8.78 -6.00
N ASP A 76 -9.37 9.43 -5.31
CA ASP A 76 -8.15 9.99 -5.88
C ASP A 76 -6.95 9.03 -5.91
N GLY A 77 -7.08 7.83 -5.31
CA GLY A 77 -6.04 6.81 -5.28
C GLY A 77 -6.15 5.87 -4.07
N ILE A 78 -5.15 5.02 -3.87
CA ILE A 78 -5.10 4.11 -2.73
C ILE A 78 -4.18 4.63 -1.63
N VAL A 79 -4.52 4.33 -0.38
CA VAL A 79 -3.64 4.52 0.78
C VAL A 79 -3.40 3.16 1.42
N CYS A 80 -2.16 2.71 1.42
CA CYS A 80 -1.73 1.50 2.11
C CYS A 80 -0.91 1.88 3.34
N THR A 81 -1.31 1.39 4.50
CA THR A 81 -0.57 1.55 5.75
C THR A 81 -0.11 0.20 6.26
N VAL A 82 1.14 0.14 6.68
CA VAL A 82 1.79 -1.03 7.22
C VAL A 82 2.28 -0.70 8.63
N ASP A 83 1.98 -1.58 9.56
CA ASP A 83 2.53 -1.57 10.91
C ASP A 83 3.16 -2.95 11.15
N ALA A 84 4.48 -2.98 11.31
CA ALA A 84 5.24 -4.21 11.37
C ALA A 84 6.38 -4.12 12.39
N PRO A 85 6.81 -5.23 13.02
CA PRO A 85 8.03 -5.23 13.80
C PRO A 85 9.24 -4.80 12.95
N PHE A 86 10.08 -3.92 13.49
CA PHE A 86 11.34 -3.50 12.92
C PHE A 86 12.46 -3.92 13.87
N PRO A 87 13.12 -5.07 13.62
CA PRO A 87 14.19 -5.51 14.50
C PRO A 87 15.36 -4.52 14.45
N GLU A 88 15.93 -4.21 15.61
CA GLU A 88 17.18 -3.47 15.71
C GLU A 88 18.26 -4.24 14.92
N ALA A 89 19.02 -3.54 14.07
CA ALA A 89 20.09 -4.18 13.31
C ALA A 89 21.15 -4.68 14.30
N ALA A 90 21.30 -6.01 14.39
CA ALA A 90 22.31 -6.68 15.20
C ALA A 90 23.74 -6.40 14.73
#